data_AF-A0A9D2WTB3-F1
#
_entry.id   AF-A0A9D2WTB3-F1
#
_cell.length_a   1.000
_cell.length_b   1.000
_cell.length_c   1.000
_cell.angle_alpha   90.00
_cell.angle_beta   90.00
_cell.angle_gamma   90.00
#
_symmetry.space_group_name_H-M   'P 1'
#
loop_
_entity.id
_entity.type
_entity.pdbx_description
1 polymer ?
#
loop_
_entity_poly.entity_id
_entity_poly.type
_entity_poly.pdbx_seq_one_letter_code
_entity_poly.pdbx_strand_id
1 'polypeptide(L)'
;MIRQCKACKRTHQSPKGCMLRPMKIKGIEYLPLPYGKEAAWELYKITPEPNCRDCGTPLGKYHHLNCCVEQCPLCGEQWITCKCKVDK
;
A
#
# COMPACT_ATOMS: atom_id res chain seq x y z
N MET A 1 1.95 -20.28 4.19
CA MET A 1 0.87 -20.41 3.18
C MET A 1 0.92 -19.17 2.28
N ILE A 2 1.09 -19.33 0.96
CA ILE A 2 1.21 -18.18 0.05
C ILE A 2 -0.20 -17.64 -0.26
N ARG A 3 -0.52 -16.44 0.22
CA ARG A 3 -1.83 -15.80 -0.01
C ARG A 3 -1.85 -15.14 -1.38
N GLN A 4 -2.85 -15.45 -2.21
CA GLN A 4 -3.12 -14.68 -3.43
C GLN A 4 -3.87 -13.38 -3.10
N CYS A 5 -3.48 -12.30 -3.78
CA CYS A 5 -4.16 -11.02 -3.70
C CYS A 5 -5.42 -11.02 -4.58
N LYS A 6 -6.57 -10.66 -4.01
CA LYS A 6 -7.85 -10.66 -4.74
C LYS A 6 -7.89 -9.66 -5.90
N ALA A 7 -7.14 -8.55 -5.82
CA ALA A 7 -7.06 -7.53 -6.85
C ALA A 7 -6.20 -7.97 -8.05
N CYS A 8 -4.91 -8.28 -7.81
CA CYS A 8 -3.99 -8.57 -8.92
C CYS A 8 -3.88 -10.06 -9.29
N LYS A 9 -4.50 -10.96 -8.52
CA LYS A 9 -4.44 -12.43 -8.68
C LYS A 9 -3.05 -13.06 -8.50
N ARG A 10 -2.04 -12.26 -8.17
CA ARG A 10 -0.68 -12.73 -7.87
C ARG A 10 -0.54 -13.08 -6.40
N THR A 11 0.48 -13.86 -6.09
CA THR A 11 0.94 -14.11 -4.72
C THR A 11 1.52 -12.83 -4.11
N HIS A 12 1.38 -12.64 -2.80
CA HIS A 12 1.92 -11.47 -2.08
C HIS A 12 3.44 -11.31 -2.27
N GLN A 13 4.19 -12.39 -2.46
CA GLN A 13 5.65 -12.37 -2.69
C GLN A 13 6.02 -12.14 -4.17
N SER A 14 5.13 -11.54 -4.98
CA SER A 14 5.42 -11.30 -6.39
C SER A 14 6.45 -10.18 -6.57
N PRO A 15 7.50 -10.36 -7.38
CA PRO A 15 8.52 -9.32 -7.63
C PRO A 15 7.97 -8.10 -8.39
N LYS A 16 6.74 -8.18 -8.91
CA LYS A 16 6.07 -7.06 -9.59
C LYS A 16 5.24 -6.20 -8.63
N GLY A 17 5.08 -6.63 -7.38
CA GLY A 17 4.09 -6.08 -6.46
C GLY A 17 2.65 -6.24 -6.96
N CYS A 18 1.76 -5.40 -6.45
CA CYS A 18 0.36 -5.36 -6.87
C CYS A 18 0.15 -4.52 -8.14
N MET A 19 -1.10 -4.42 -8.58
CA MET A 19 -1.53 -3.49 -9.64
C MET A 19 -1.75 -2.09 -9.06
N LEU A 20 -1.68 -1.07 -9.91
CA LEU A 20 -2.13 0.29 -9.58
C LEU A 20 -3.64 0.25 -9.29
N ARG A 21 -4.04 0.83 -8.16
CA ARG A 21 -5.44 0.88 -7.71
C ARG A 21 -5.77 2.30 -7.24
N PRO A 22 -6.16 3.21 -8.16
CA PRO A 22 -6.63 4.54 -7.77
C PRO A 22 -7.86 4.41 -6.88
N MET A 23 -8.00 5.34 -5.92
CA MET A 23 -9.12 5.35 -5.00
C MET A 23 -9.74 6.74 -4.95
N LYS A 24 -11.06 6.79 -5.01
CA LYS A 24 -11.79 8.04 -4.97
C LYS A 24 -12.20 8.34 -3.53
N ILE A 25 -11.83 9.52 -3.04
CA ILE A 25 -12.11 9.97 -1.67
C ILE A 25 -12.73 11.36 -1.78
N LYS A 26 -14.01 11.49 -1.38
CA LYS A 26 -14.77 12.76 -1.47
C LYS A 26 -14.76 13.35 -2.89
N GLY A 27 -14.95 12.52 -3.92
CA GLY A 27 -15.01 12.98 -5.30
C GLY A 27 -13.64 13.09 -6.00
N ILE A 28 -12.53 13.08 -5.25
CA ILE A 28 -11.18 13.27 -5.79
C ILE A 28 -10.48 11.91 -5.91
N GLU A 29 -9.86 11.65 -7.06
CA GLU A 29 -9.07 10.45 -7.27
C GLU A 29 -7.65 10.61 -6.72
N TYR A 30 -7.22 9.65 -5.90
CA TYR A 30 -5.87 9.57 -5.36
C TYR A 30 -5.19 8.30 -5.83
N LEU A 31 -3.92 8.43 -6.22
CA LEU A 31 -3.07 7.27 -6.49
C LEU A 31 -2.55 6.68 -5.18
N PRO A 32 -2.44 5.34 -5.08
CA PRO A 32 -1.81 4.71 -3.93
C PRO A 32 -0.32 5.06 -3.87
N LEU A 33 0.23 5.11 -2.66
CA LEU A 33 1.65 5.33 -2.45
C LEU A 33 2.43 4.02 -2.75
N PRO A 34 3.50 4.07 -3.57
CA PRO A 34 4.42 2.95 -3.68
C PRO A 34 5.10 2.67 -2.34
N TYR A 35 5.47 1.40 -2.11
CA TYR A 35 6.24 1.02 -0.92
C TYR A 35 7.57 1.76 -0.85
N GLY A 36 7.88 2.31 0.32
CA GLY A 36 9.04 3.17 0.58
C GLY A 36 8.77 4.66 0.39
N LYS A 37 7.55 5.06 0.04
CA LYS A 37 7.13 6.48 -0.09
C LYS A 37 6.18 6.91 1.01
N GLU A 38 5.88 6.04 1.97
CA GLU A 38 5.09 6.38 3.14
C GLU A 38 5.82 7.38 4.04
N ALA A 39 5.10 8.38 4.56
CA ALA A 39 5.68 9.45 5.37
C ALA A 39 6.35 8.95 6.67
N ALA A 40 5.93 7.78 7.16
CA ALA A 40 6.48 7.17 8.36
C ALA A 40 7.99 6.86 8.24
N TRP A 41 8.49 6.52 7.05
CA TRP A 41 9.91 6.21 6.86
C TRP A 41 10.78 7.43 7.16
N GLU A 42 10.39 8.58 6.61
CA GLU A 42 11.09 9.85 6.84
C GLU A 42 10.91 10.33 8.28
N LEU A 43 9.68 10.31 8.80
CA LEU A 43 9.34 10.80 10.13
C LEU A 43 10.13 10.08 11.24
N TYR A 44 10.28 8.77 11.12
CA TYR A 44 10.99 7.95 12.10
C TYR A 44 12.46 7.69 11.72
N LYS A 45 12.95 8.26 10.62
CA LYS A 45 14.31 8.05 10.10
C LYS A 45 14.64 6.56 9.91
N ILE A 46 13.68 5.81 9.39
CA ILE A 46 13.80 4.36 9.14
C ILE A 46 13.99 4.14 7.64
N THR A 47 15.05 3.44 7.27
CA THR A 47 15.22 2.95 5.90
C THR A 47 14.29 1.75 5.67
N PRO A 48 13.39 1.79 4.66
CA PRO A 48 12.54 0.65 4.35
C PRO A 48 13.37 -0.53 3.84
N GLU A 49 13.01 -1.73 4.30
CA GLU A 49 13.56 -2.99 3.79
C GLU A 49 13.31 -3.15 2.27
N PRO A 50 14.07 -4.01 1.56
CA PRO A 50 13.85 -4.26 0.13
C PRO A 50 12.44 -4.75 -0.21
N ASN A 51 11.78 -5.45 0.72
CA ASN A 51 10.44 -5.97 0.57
C ASN A 51 9.59 -5.61 1.79
N CYS A 52 8.33 -5.25 1.55
CA CYS A 52 7.39 -4.94 2.60
C CYS A 52 7.17 -6.16 3.51
N ARG A 53 7.36 -5.98 4.82
CA ARG A 53 7.26 -7.05 5.83
C ARG A 53 5.92 -7.79 5.82
N ASP A 54 4.85 -7.10 5.43
CA ASP A 54 3.48 -7.63 5.52
C ASP A 54 3.04 -8.25 4.20
N CYS A 55 3.16 -7.47 3.13
CA CYS A 55 2.58 -7.85 1.84
C CYS A 55 3.63 -8.36 0.84
N GLY A 56 4.92 -8.34 1.15
CA GLY A 56 6.01 -8.85 0.31
C GLY A 56 6.38 -7.97 -0.89
N THR A 57 5.66 -6.86 -1.13
CA THR A 57 5.90 -6.01 -2.30
C THR A 57 7.30 -5.39 -2.28
N PRO A 58 8.04 -5.38 -3.41
CA PRO A 58 9.36 -4.76 -3.47
C PRO A 58 9.31 -3.23 -3.35
N LEU A 59 10.43 -2.64 -2.92
CA LEU A 59 10.59 -1.19 -2.84
C LEU A 59 10.24 -0.49 -4.17
N GLY A 60 9.45 0.58 -4.10
CA GLY A 60 8.96 1.31 -5.25
C GLY A 60 7.80 0.66 -6.02
N LYS A 61 7.26 -0.47 -5.56
CA LYS A 61 6.06 -1.12 -6.13
C LYS A 61 4.83 -0.92 -5.24
N TYR A 62 3.65 -1.16 -5.78
CA TYR A 62 2.39 -0.99 -5.05
C TYR A 62 2.08 -2.15 -4.12
N HIS A 63 1.51 -1.84 -2.97
CA HIS A 63 1.09 -2.82 -1.97
C HIS A 63 -0.08 -3.69 -2.44
N HIS A 64 -0.11 -4.92 -1.95
CA HIS A 64 -1.26 -5.79 -2.10
C HIS A 64 -2.40 -5.41 -1.14
N LEU A 65 -3.61 -5.87 -1.44
CA LEU A 65 -4.80 -5.59 -0.65
C LEU A 65 -4.62 -5.98 0.83
N ASN A 66 -5.13 -5.13 1.72
CA ASN A 66 -5.09 -5.29 3.18
C ASN A 66 -3.68 -5.27 3.77
N CYS A 67 -2.71 -4.66 3.09
CA CYS A 67 -1.40 -4.43 3.65
C CYS A 67 -1.48 -3.48 4.86
N CYS A 68 -0.94 -3.87 6.01
CA CYS A 68 -0.90 -3.04 7.21
C CYS A 68 0.15 -1.92 7.15
N VAL A 69 1.05 -1.96 6.17
CA VAL A 69 2.05 -0.91 5.92
C VAL A 69 1.52 0.16 4.97
N GLU A 70 0.61 -0.20 4.06
CA GLU A 70 0.11 0.71 3.02
C GLU A 70 -0.59 1.92 3.66
N GLN A 71 -0.14 3.11 3.27
CA GLN A 71 -0.59 4.38 3.81
C GLN A 71 -1.67 5.02 2.92
N CYS A 72 -2.63 5.68 3.54
CA CYS A 72 -3.62 6.51 2.88
C CYS A 72 -2.93 7.75 2.28
N PRO A 73 -3.06 8.01 0.97
CA PRO A 73 -2.45 9.17 0.31
C PRO A 73 -3.10 10.49 0.71
N LEU A 74 -4.29 10.46 1.31
CA LEU A 74 -4.99 11.67 1.77
C LEU A 74 -4.60 12.06 3.20
N CYS A 75 -4.70 11.15 4.17
CA CYS A 75 -4.49 11.49 5.58
C CYS A 75 -3.15 11.01 6.17
N GLY A 76 -2.41 10.16 5.47
CA GLY A 76 -1.15 9.62 5.99
C GLY A 76 -1.30 8.54 7.06
N GLU A 77 -2.52 8.09 7.41
CA GLU A 77 -2.69 6.92 8.29
C GLU A 77 -2.56 5.61 7.50
N GLN A 78 -2.29 4.49 8.17
CA GLN A 78 -2.33 3.17 7.54
C GLN A 78 -3.77 2.82 7.12
N TRP A 79 -3.97 2.15 5.99
CA TRP A 79 -5.32 1.81 5.52
C TRP A 79 -6.14 0.99 6.51
N ILE A 80 -5.50 0.16 7.33
CA ILE A 80 -6.16 -0.67 8.34
C ILE A 80 -6.80 0.14 9.48
N THR A 81 -6.34 1.38 9.70
CA THR A 81 -6.84 2.29 10.76
C THR A 81 -7.41 3.59 10.22
N CYS A 82 -7.23 3.85 8.93
CA CYS A 82 -7.69 5.04 8.22
C CYS A 82 -9.21 5.20 8.31
N LYS A 83 -9.66 6.43 8.56
CA LYS A 83 -11.09 6.81 8.60
C LYS A 83 -11.57 7.56 7.36
N CYS A 84 -10.76 7.67 6.31
CA CYS A 84 -11.18 8.29 5.05
C CYS A 84 -12.28 7.44 4.40
N LYS A 85 -13.41 8.07 4.07
CA LYS A 85 -14.50 7.42 3.34
C LYS A 85 -14.10 7.31 1.88
N VAL A 86 -13.76 6.09 1.46
CA VAL A 86 -13.56 5.77 0.04
C VAL A 86 -14.94 5.69 -0.62
N ASP A 87 -15.11 6.40 -1.72
CA ASP A 87 -16.33 6.38 -2.51
C ASP A 87 -16.46 4.99 -3.16
N LYS A 88 -17.69 4.45 -3.19
CA LYS A 88 -17.98 3.11 -3.73
C LYS A 88 -18.04 3.10 -5.25
#